data_AF-A0A3B8QJ53-F1
#
_entry.id   AF-A0A3B8QJ53-F1
#
_cell.length_a   1.000
_cell.length_b   1.000
_cell.length_c   1.000
_cell.angle_alpha   90.00
_cell.angle_beta   90.00
_cell.angle_gamma   90.00
#
_symmetry.space_group_name_H-M   'P 1'
#
loop_
_entity.id
_entity.type
_entity.pdbx_description
1 polymer ?
#
loop_
_entity_poly.entity_id
_entity_poly.type
_entity_poly.pdbx_seq_one_letter_code
_entity_poly.pdbx_strand_id
1 'polypeptide(L)'
;MDPFSRLDHRRTRHLQLRTSKRKPTYPLPYSLAHSLQRSHSCSNWLRPPAARHLLRRRRLPRGSSIQWFEFLPNDEFVMKKFLTPLVLLAAWALAPSCDVITEPFKENPNPVDTSSVVRGDTLIQTARAVFIEDFTGHRCKNCPKASKAIKALDSIYGPNLIIPIALHAGPSSFTGVTAEYPTDFTTVEGDDIATLFGIFALPMGMVQRADYPTGHQKTYTAWASLAAQEIATTPEALFTLSAAYDSVSRQAIIHYSAKLESSQTNSLGIAVYLKESHIVSPQLMPNNTRDEFYVHKNVLRAAPLGPTGIEVSATGGSTGQIFSGSATKTLDPLWNPKECEWVVILYDRTNYRVLQPAQIFVW
;
A
#
# COMPACT_ATOMS: atom_id res chain seq x y z
N MET A 1 -51.66 56.02 -35.64
CA MET A 1 -53.10 55.78 -35.43
C MET A 1 -53.23 54.68 -34.41
N ASP A 2 -53.53 55.08 -33.18
CA ASP A 2 -54.07 54.24 -32.09
C ASP A 2 -55.52 53.81 -32.51
N PRO A 3 -56.27 52.86 -31.87
CA PRO A 3 -56.20 52.61 -30.42
C PRO A 3 -56.78 51.28 -29.79
N PHE A 4 -56.73 51.23 -28.44
CA PHE A 4 -57.65 50.62 -27.45
C PHE A 4 -57.80 49.08 -27.37
N SER A 5 -57.54 48.43 -26.22
CA SER A 5 -58.31 48.53 -24.95
C SER A 5 -57.57 47.83 -23.78
N ARG A 6 -57.22 48.58 -22.71
CA ARG A 6 -57.84 48.71 -21.35
C ARG A 6 -57.49 47.60 -20.33
N LEU A 7 -56.64 47.90 -19.33
CA LEU A 7 -56.90 48.43 -17.94
C LEU A 7 -57.24 47.30 -16.95
N ASP A 8 -56.94 47.31 -15.64
CA ASP A 8 -56.05 47.99 -14.68
C ASP A 8 -56.44 47.39 -13.30
N HIS A 9 -55.50 47.17 -12.37
CA HIS A 9 -55.61 47.67 -10.98
C HIS A 9 -54.48 47.22 -10.05
N ARG A 10 -53.65 48.21 -9.69
CA ARG A 10 -53.13 48.59 -8.38
C ARG A 10 -53.19 47.57 -7.20
N ARG A 11 -52.03 47.40 -6.53
CA ARG A 11 -51.87 47.89 -5.14
C ARG A 11 -50.40 48.07 -4.72
N THR A 12 -50.20 49.22 -4.08
CA THR A 12 -49.04 49.81 -3.43
C THR A 12 -48.53 49.04 -2.20
N ARG A 13 -47.22 49.07 -1.92
CA ARG A 13 -46.68 49.08 -0.55
C ARG A 13 -45.45 49.99 -0.44
N HIS A 14 -45.50 50.83 0.60
CA HIS A 14 -44.57 51.89 0.98
C HIS A 14 -43.30 51.36 1.67
N LEU A 15 -42.25 52.17 1.54
CA LEU A 15 -40.94 52.11 2.17
C LEU A 15 -40.91 52.86 3.53
N GLN A 16 -39.83 52.63 4.31
CA GLN A 16 -39.28 53.36 5.49
C GLN A 16 -39.52 52.72 6.87
N LEU A 17 -38.64 52.80 7.89
CA LEU A 17 -37.17 52.89 8.09
C LEU A 17 -36.96 52.79 9.64
N ARG A 18 -35.89 52.09 10.12
CA ARG A 18 -35.16 52.16 11.42
C ARG A 18 -35.96 52.32 12.77
N THR A 19 -35.66 51.56 13.83
CA THR A 19 -34.57 51.84 14.80
C THR A 19 -34.40 50.73 15.89
N SER A 20 -33.13 50.38 16.22
CA SER A 20 -32.50 50.20 17.56
C SER A 20 -33.05 49.30 18.70
N LYS A 21 -32.16 48.37 19.12
CA LYS A 21 -31.82 47.86 20.49
C LYS A 21 -32.78 46.89 21.22
N ARG A 22 -32.32 45.66 21.50
CA ARG A 22 -31.73 45.17 22.79
C ARG A 22 -31.42 43.66 22.71
N LYS A 23 -30.29 43.26 23.32
CA LYS A 23 -29.77 41.87 23.48
C LYS A 23 -30.50 41.12 24.61
N PRO A 24 -30.56 39.78 24.59
CA PRO A 24 -30.75 38.97 25.79
C PRO A 24 -29.40 38.49 26.36
N THR A 25 -29.34 38.54 27.69
CA THR A 25 -28.26 38.17 28.61
C THR A 25 -28.24 36.66 28.90
N TYR A 26 -27.05 36.06 28.92
CA TYR A 26 -26.78 34.75 29.56
C TYR A 26 -25.82 34.95 30.75
N PRO A 27 -25.99 34.22 31.86
CA PRO A 27 -25.18 34.43 33.07
C PRO A 27 -23.87 33.65 33.04
N LEU A 28 -22.81 34.29 33.53
CA LEU A 28 -21.56 33.67 33.99
C LEU A 28 -21.73 33.19 35.44
N PRO A 29 -20.99 32.17 35.87
CA PRO A 29 -20.56 32.08 37.25
C PRO A 29 -19.06 32.40 37.41
N TYR A 30 -18.78 32.90 38.61
CA TYR A 30 -17.56 33.50 39.11
C TYR A 30 -16.37 32.53 39.28
N SER A 31 -15.19 33.15 39.17
CA SER A 31 -13.87 32.71 39.64
C SER A 31 -13.82 32.49 41.15
N LEU A 32 -13.07 31.48 41.61
CA LEU A 32 -12.26 31.57 42.84
C LEU A 32 -11.06 30.62 42.77
N ALA A 33 -9.90 31.21 43.05
CA ALA A 33 -8.59 30.60 43.07
C ALA A 33 -8.43 29.58 44.22
N HIS A 34 -7.66 28.52 43.99
CA HIS A 34 -7.09 27.74 45.08
C HIS A 34 -5.59 27.52 44.89
N SER A 35 -4.92 27.80 46.01
CA SER A 35 -3.52 27.66 46.41
C SER A 35 -2.64 26.65 45.68
N LEU A 36 -1.46 27.16 45.33
CA LEU A 36 -0.18 26.44 45.32
C LEU A 36 -0.01 25.60 46.59
N GLN A 37 0.18 24.30 46.42
CA GLN A 37 0.83 23.48 47.43
C GLN A 37 1.87 22.58 46.76
N ARG A 38 3.13 22.86 47.10
CA ARG A 38 4.30 22.04 46.82
C ARG A 38 4.10 20.68 47.50
N SER A 39 4.36 19.60 46.77
CA SER A 39 4.88 18.38 47.37
C SER A 39 6.09 17.90 46.58
N HIS A 40 7.22 17.90 47.27
CA HIS A 40 8.42 17.21 46.88
C HIS A 40 8.15 15.70 46.88
N SER A 41 8.57 14.99 45.84
CA SER A 41 9.16 13.66 46.01
C SER A 41 10.12 13.39 44.86
N CYS A 42 11.42 13.47 45.19
CA CYS A 42 12.52 13.07 44.35
C CYS A 42 12.47 11.55 44.09
N SER A 43 12.50 11.22 42.81
CA SER A 43 13.32 10.17 42.19
C SER A 43 14.13 9.27 43.13
N ASN A 44 13.72 8.00 43.26
CA ASN A 44 14.61 6.90 43.61
C ASN A 44 14.92 6.08 42.36
N TRP A 45 16.10 6.33 41.79
CA TRP A 45 16.75 5.46 40.81
C TRP A 45 17.36 4.27 41.54
N LEU A 46 16.66 3.14 41.55
CA LEU A 46 17.26 1.85 41.92
C LEU A 46 17.84 1.20 40.67
N ARG A 47 19.17 1.02 40.69
CA ARG A 47 19.95 0.28 39.71
C ARG A 47 19.53 -1.19 39.69
N PRO A 48 19.50 -1.86 38.52
CA PRO A 48 19.30 -3.31 38.48
C PRO A 48 20.57 -4.06 38.92
N PRO A 49 20.47 -5.21 39.62
CA PRO A 49 21.62 -6.03 39.95
C PRO A 49 22.02 -6.92 38.76
N ALA A 50 23.33 -7.16 38.69
CA ALA A 50 24.01 -7.96 37.68
C ALA A 50 23.42 -9.38 37.52
N ALA A 51 23.17 -9.77 36.26
CA ALA A 51 22.83 -11.13 35.89
C ALA A 51 24.07 -12.04 36.07
N ARG A 52 24.03 -12.94 37.06
CA ARG A 52 24.96 -14.06 37.19
C ARG A 52 24.54 -15.17 36.23
N HIS A 53 25.38 -15.49 35.27
CA HIS A 53 25.26 -16.69 34.44
C HIS A 53 25.36 -17.96 35.30
N LEU A 54 24.24 -18.65 35.50
CA LEU A 54 24.21 -20.02 36.00
C LEU A 54 24.43 -20.98 34.83
N LEU A 55 25.68 -21.42 34.66
CA LEU A 55 26.06 -22.54 33.80
C LEU A 55 25.46 -23.84 34.37
N ARG A 56 24.39 -24.32 33.76
CA ARG A 56 23.80 -25.63 34.06
C ARG A 56 24.65 -26.72 33.40
N ARG A 57 25.62 -27.27 34.14
CA ARG A 57 26.36 -28.48 33.72
C ARG A 57 25.42 -29.69 33.71
N ARG A 58 25.04 -30.19 32.53
CA ARG A 58 24.48 -31.55 32.39
C ARG A 58 25.62 -32.57 32.54
N ARG A 59 25.52 -33.43 33.57
CA ARG A 59 26.31 -34.67 33.67
C ARG A 59 25.78 -35.68 32.66
N LEU A 60 26.68 -36.26 31.86
CA LEU A 60 26.44 -37.51 31.12
C LEU A 60 26.84 -38.69 32.00
N PRO A 61 26.06 -39.78 32.07
CA PRO A 61 26.53 -41.04 32.66
C PRO A 61 27.28 -41.87 31.60
N ARG A 62 28.42 -42.44 32.02
CA ARG A 62 29.16 -43.48 31.31
C ARG A 62 28.56 -44.86 31.66
N GLY A 63 28.39 -45.69 30.62
CA GLY A 63 28.58 -47.14 30.68
C GLY A 63 27.32 -48.00 30.74
N SER A 64 27.09 -48.79 29.69
CA SER A 64 26.92 -50.25 29.80
C SER A 64 26.79 -50.93 28.43
N SER A 65 27.53 -52.02 28.29
CA SER A 65 27.40 -53.20 27.41
C SER A 65 26.93 -53.03 25.96
N ILE A 66 27.87 -53.23 25.05
CA ILE A 66 27.65 -53.66 23.68
C ILE A 66 27.26 -55.15 23.73
N GLN A 67 26.05 -55.47 23.27
CA GLN A 67 25.64 -56.84 22.98
C GLN A 67 25.82 -57.13 21.49
N TRP A 68 26.48 -58.25 21.25
CA TRP A 68 26.77 -58.87 19.98
C TRP A 68 25.51 -59.41 19.33
N PHE A 69 25.39 -59.21 18.02
CA PHE A 69 24.58 -60.08 17.16
C PHE A 69 25.46 -60.55 16.00
N GLU A 70 25.68 -61.86 15.98
CA GLU A 70 26.36 -62.62 14.95
C GLU A 70 25.58 -62.55 13.64
N PHE A 71 26.30 -62.40 12.53
CA PHE A 71 25.87 -62.92 11.24
C PHE A 71 27.09 -63.52 10.54
N LEU A 72 27.07 -64.84 10.39
CA LEU A 72 28.00 -65.64 9.62
C LEU A 72 27.95 -65.24 8.13
N PRO A 73 29.09 -65.18 7.43
CA PRO A 73 29.11 -65.43 6.00
C PRO A 73 29.73 -66.80 5.73
N ASN A 74 28.89 -67.69 5.18
CA ASN A 74 29.33 -68.90 4.51
C ASN A 74 29.83 -68.58 3.09
N ASP A 75 30.73 -69.46 2.67
CA ASP A 75 31.00 -69.91 1.31
C ASP A 75 32.00 -69.12 0.44
N GLU A 76 33.17 -69.74 0.40
CA GLU A 76 34.17 -69.69 -0.65
C GLU A 76 33.54 -69.70 -2.06
N PHE A 77 33.96 -68.77 -2.91
CA PHE A 77 33.86 -68.96 -4.35
C PHE A 77 35.23 -68.85 -5.01
N VAL A 78 35.64 -70.02 -5.49
CA VAL A 78 36.89 -70.33 -6.18
C VAL A 78 37.06 -69.49 -7.45
N MET A 79 38.16 -68.77 -7.51
CA MET A 79 38.61 -67.99 -8.66
C MET A 79 39.05 -68.95 -9.79
N LYS A 80 38.20 -69.11 -10.83
CA LYS A 80 38.55 -69.82 -12.08
C LYS A 80 38.63 -68.85 -13.24
N LYS A 81 39.88 -68.64 -13.68
CA LYS A 81 40.34 -68.53 -15.08
C LYS A 81 39.85 -67.33 -15.90
N PHE A 82 40.82 -66.42 -16.10
CA PHE A 82 41.12 -65.70 -17.35
C PHE A 82 40.39 -66.21 -18.59
N LEU A 83 39.60 -65.33 -19.22
CA LEU A 83 39.45 -65.13 -20.68
C LEU A 83 38.17 -64.32 -20.92
N THR A 84 38.29 -62.99 -21.07
CA THR A 84 37.47 -62.12 -21.96
C THR A 84 37.62 -60.62 -21.62
N PRO A 85 38.65 -59.92 -22.12
CA PRO A 85 38.65 -58.46 -22.18
C PRO A 85 38.26 -58.03 -23.59
N LEU A 86 37.00 -58.23 -24.01
CA LEU A 86 36.56 -57.74 -25.33
C LEU A 86 35.04 -57.47 -25.46
N VAL A 87 34.33 -57.25 -24.35
CA VAL A 87 32.88 -56.95 -24.38
C VAL A 87 32.54 -55.59 -23.73
N LEU A 88 33.49 -54.96 -23.02
CA LEU A 88 33.28 -53.65 -22.39
C LEU A 88 33.50 -52.43 -23.33
N LEU A 89 33.85 -52.64 -24.60
CA LEU A 89 34.02 -51.57 -25.60
C LEU A 89 32.83 -51.41 -26.55
N ALA A 90 31.79 -52.24 -26.44
CA ALA A 90 30.61 -52.19 -27.32
C ALA A 90 29.38 -51.50 -26.69
N ALA A 91 29.43 -51.12 -25.41
CA ALA A 91 28.32 -50.46 -24.72
C ALA A 91 28.35 -48.92 -24.80
N TRP A 92 29.30 -48.35 -25.54
CA TRP A 92 29.45 -46.90 -25.76
C TRP A 92 28.93 -46.45 -27.14
N ALA A 93 28.02 -47.23 -27.75
CA ALA A 93 27.44 -46.94 -29.07
C ALA A 93 25.93 -46.60 -29.02
N LEU A 94 25.33 -46.48 -27.84
CA LEU A 94 23.95 -46.04 -27.66
C LEU A 94 23.93 -44.68 -26.98
N ALA A 95 24.42 -43.66 -27.69
CA ALA A 95 24.04 -42.29 -27.38
C ALA A 95 22.52 -42.16 -27.62
N PRO A 96 21.75 -41.48 -26.75
CA PRO A 96 20.44 -41.02 -27.16
C PRO A 96 20.66 -40.11 -28.36
N SER A 97 20.14 -40.49 -29.53
CA SER A 97 20.05 -39.57 -30.65
C SER A 97 19.33 -38.33 -30.13
N CYS A 98 20.03 -37.21 -30.04
CA CYS A 98 19.42 -35.91 -29.87
C CYS A 98 18.43 -35.77 -31.03
N ASP A 99 17.14 -35.88 -30.72
CA ASP A 99 16.08 -35.51 -31.64
C ASP A 99 16.26 -34.02 -31.92
N VAL A 100 16.75 -33.70 -33.12
CA VAL A 100 16.77 -32.33 -33.60
C VAL A 100 15.33 -32.01 -33.93
N ILE A 101 14.69 -31.27 -33.04
CA ILE A 101 13.41 -30.64 -33.33
C ILE A 101 13.63 -29.80 -34.59
N THR A 102 13.14 -30.29 -35.71
CA THR A 102 13.05 -29.52 -36.95
C THR A 102 11.76 -28.74 -36.84
N GLU A 103 11.85 -27.46 -36.44
CA GLU A 103 10.66 -26.63 -36.39
C GLU A 103 10.15 -26.35 -37.80
N PRO A 104 8.83 -26.24 -38.01
CA PRO A 104 8.35 -25.07 -38.69
C PRO A 104 8.38 -23.94 -37.66
N PHE A 105 9.46 -23.15 -37.63
CA PHE A 105 9.35 -21.86 -36.95
C PHE A 105 8.21 -21.14 -37.65
N LYS A 106 7.18 -20.73 -36.89
CA LYS A 106 6.33 -19.66 -37.38
C LYS A 106 7.22 -18.43 -37.45
N GLU A 107 7.86 -18.24 -38.60
CA GLU A 107 8.46 -16.97 -38.96
C GLU A 107 7.33 -15.96 -38.99
N ASN A 108 7.15 -15.25 -37.88
CA ASN A 108 6.45 -13.99 -37.92
C ASN A 108 7.41 -13.05 -38.69
N PRO A 109 7.05 -12.58 -39.90
CA PRO A 109 7.97 -11.80 -40.74
C PRO A 109 8.38 -10.46 -40.14
N ASN A 110 7.83 -10.11 -38.96
CA ASN A 110 8.24 -8.99 -38.15
C ASN A 110 8.80 -9.51 -36.82
N PRO A 111 10.14 -9.46 -36.62
CA PRO A 111 10.72 -9.59 -35.29
C PRO A 111 10.06 -8.52 -34.40
N VAL A 112 9.34 -8.95 -33.36
CA VAL A 112 8.86 -8.02 -32.34
C VAL A 112 10.08 -7.63 -31.53
N ASP A 113 10.58 -6.42 -31.75
CA ASP A 113 11.66 -5.85 -30.96
C ASP A 113 11.18 -5.66 -29.51
N THR A 114 11.62 -6.54 -28.61
CA THR A 114 11.31 -6.46 -27.18
C THR A 114 12.35 -5.65 -26.40
N SER A 115 13.32 -5.02 -27.07
CA SER A 115 14.36 -4.24 -26.38
C SER A 115 13.82 -3.01 -25.66
N SER A 116 12.63 -2.52 -26.05
CA SER A 116 11.96 -1.39 -25.38
C SER A 116 11.21 -1.76 -24.10
N VAL A 117 10.96 -3.06 -23.86
CA VAL A 117 10.24 -3.55 -22.68
C VAL A 117 11.24 -3.86 -21.58
N VAL A 118 11.34 -2.96 -20.61
CA VAL A 118 12.07 -3.22 -19.37
C VAL A 118 11.18 -4.08 -18.49
N ARG A 119 11.64 -5.29 -18.16
CA ARG A 119 11.04 -6.07 -17.07
C ARG A 119 11.59 -5.54 -15.76
N GLY A 120 10.71 -4.98 -14.95
CA GLY A 120 11.06 -4.52 -13.61
C GLY A 120 11.30 -5.69 -12.65
N ASP A 121 11.55 -5.35 -11.40
CA ASP A 121 11.74 -6.32 -10.33
C ASP A 121 10.50 -7.20 -10.10
N THR A 122 10.69 -8.27 -9.34
CA THR A 122 9.61 -9.11 -8.81
C THR A 122 9.59 -8.97 -7.29
N LEU A 123 8.44 -8.57 -6.75
CA LEU A 123 8.20 -8.58 -5.31
C LEU A 123 7.64 -9.95 -4.91
N ILE A 124 8.24 -10.58 -3.91
CA ILE A 124 7.65 -11.71 -3.18
C ILE A 124 7.47 -11.27 -1.73
N GLN A 125 6.23 -11.03 -1.34
CA GLN A 125 5.91 -10.52 -0.01
C GLN A 125 5.94 -11.66 1.03
N THR A 126 6.51 -11.40 2.20
CA THR A 126 6.65 -12.39 3.28
C THR A 126 6.10 -11.91 4.63
N ALA A 127 5.64 -10.65 4.71
CA ALA A 127 5.21 -10.02 5.94
C ALA A 127 3.95 -9.16 5.72
N ARG A 128 3.25 -8.86 6.82
CA ARG A 128 2.13 -7.92 6.86
C ARG A 128 2.61 -6.51 6.52
N ALA A 129 1.95 -5.85 5.58
CA ALA A 129 2.18 -4.45 5.24
C ALA A 129 0.94 -3.61 5.56
N VAL A 130 1.12 -2.29 5.63
CA VAL A 130 0.10 -1.34 6.07
C VAL A 130 -0.21 -0.36 4.95
N PHE A 131 -1.49 -0.29 4.59
CA PHE A 131 -1.97 0.69 3.62
C PHE A 131 -2.37 1.97 4.32
N ILE A 132 -1.89 3.10 3.81
CA ILE A 132 -2.25 4.42 4.33
C ILE A 132 -2.75 5.29 3.19
N GLU A 133 -3.98 5.78 3.30
CA GLU A 133 -4.55 6.76 2.38
C GLU A 133 -4.48 8.13 3.04
N ASP A 134 -3.73 9.07 2.47
CA ASP A 134 -3.59 10.46 2.93
C ASP A 134 -4.37 11.39 2.00
N PHE A 135 -5.54 11.81 2.45
CA PHE A 135 -6.33 12.84 1.76
C PHE A 135 -5.72 14.21 2.08
N THR A 136 -5.23 14.85 1.03
CA THR A 136 -4.30 15.98 1.13
C THR A 136 -4.62 17.09 0.14
N GLY A 137 -3.85 18.19 0.20
CA GLY A 137 -3.98 19.32 -0.71
C GLY A 137 -2.73 20.20 -0.69
N HIS A 138 -2.28 20.63 -1.87
CA HIS A 138 -1.06 21.42 -2.01
C HIS A 138 -1.23 22.86 -1.45
N ARG A 139 -2.48 23.31 -1.23
CA ARG A 139 -2.83 24.58 -0.55
C ARG A 139 -3.35 24.37 0.87
N CYS A 140 -3.25 23.16 1.42
CA CYS A 140 -3.60 22.86 2.80
C CYS A 140 -2.38 23.00 3.72
N LYS A 141 -2.34 24.04 4.55
CA LYS A 141 -1.17 24.35 5.41
C LYS A 141 -0.78 23.27 6.42
N ASN A 142 -1.73 22.41 6.81
CA ASN A 142 -1.47 21.33 7.78
C ASN A 142 -1.09 20.02 7.11
N CYS A 143 -1.34 19.86 5.81
CA CYS A 143 -1.08 18.64 5.06
C CYS A 143 0.41 18.24 5.00
N PRO A 144 1.39 19.17 5.00
CA PRO A 144 2.80 18.80 5.18
C PRO A 144 3.12 18.04 6.47
N LYS A 145 2.32 18.20 7.54
CA LYS A 145 2.49 17.43 8.79
C LYS A 145 2.11 15.96 8.62
N ALA A 146 1.06 15.69 7.84
CA ALA A 146 0.62 14.33 7.51
C ALA A 146 1.66 13.63 6.62
N SER A 147 2.14 14.31 5.58
CA SER A 147 3.24 13.82 4.74
C SER A 147 4.50 13.50 5.57
N LYS A 148 4.85 14.35 6.55
CA LYS A 148 5.96 14.08 7.47
C LYS A 148 5.71 12.86 8.38
N ALA A 149 4.48 12.60 8.81
CA ALA A 149 4.14 11.42 9.60
C ALA A 149 4.34 10.12 8.80
N ILE A 150 3.94 10.11 7.52
CA ILE A 150 4.20 8.98 6.61
C ILE A 150 5.70 8.79 6.41
N LYS A 151 6.46 9.86 6.17
CA LYS A 151 7.93 9.78 6.03
C LYS A 151 8.58 9.18 7.29
N ALA A 152 8.11 9.55 8.47
CA ALA A 152 8.62 9.00 9.72
C ALA A 152 8.33 7.49 9.85
N LEU A 153 7.13 7.05 9.46
CA LEU A 153 6.76 5.63 9.43
C LEU A 153 7.63 4.84 8.44
N ASP A 154 7.78 5.35 7.22
CA ASP A 154 8.63 4.76 6.19
C ASP A 154 10.10 4.65 6.65
N SER A 155 10.63 5.66 7.33
CA SER A 155 11.98 5.60 7.91
C SER A 155 12.15 4.56 9.03
N ILE A 156 11.08 4.14 9.69
CA ILE A 156 11.13 3.14 10.78
C ILE A 156 10.97 1.72 10.23
N TYR A 157 10.00 1.51 9.35
CA TYR A 157 9.58 0.17 8.91
C TYR A 157 10.01 -0.18 7.49
N GLY A 158 10.36 0.82 6.67
CA GLY A 158 10.76 0.67 5.28
C GLY A 158 9.59 0.66 4.28
N PRO A 159 9.90 0.88 3.00
CA PRO A 159 8.90 1.11 1.94
C PRO A 159 8.11 -0.15 1.57
N ASN A 160 8.59 -1.33 1.96
CA ASN A 160 7.89 -2.59 1.72
C ASN A 160 6.78 -2.87 2.76
N LEU A 161 6.80 -2.18 3.91
CA LEU A 161 5.83 -2.40 4.99
C LEU A 161 4.87 -1.22 5.17
N ILE A 162 5.25 -0.01 4.76
CA ILE A 162 4.37 1.16 4.79
C ILE A 162 4.06 1.54 3.35
N ILE A 163 2.80 1.36 2.95
CA ILE A 163 2.31 1.52 1.58
C ILE A 163 1.36 2.73 1.53
N PRO A 164 1.88 3.96 1.44
CA PRO A 164 1.05 5.15 1.41
C PRO A 164 0.62 5.51 -0.02
N ILE A 165 -0.56 6.12 -0.14
CA ILE A 165 -0.99 6.90 -1.29
C ILE A 165 -1.51 8.27 -0.81
N ALA A 166 -1.17 9.34 -1.53
CA ALA A 166 -1.58 10.70 -1.27
C ALA A 166 -2.63 11.14 -2.29
N LEU A 167 -3.88 11.27 -1.85
CA LEU A 167 -5.01 11.62 -2.69
C LEU A 167 -5.26 13.13 -2.55
N HIS A 168 -4.99 13.90 -3.60
CA HIS A 168 -5.38 15.31 -3.63
C HIS A 168 -6.85 15.41 -3.99
N ALA A 169 -7.70 15.17 -2.99
CA ALA A 169 -9.14 15.10 -3.14
C ALA A 169 -9.83 15.91 -2.05
N GLY A 170 -10.92 16.59 -2.41
CA GLY A 170 -11.66 17.49 -1.50
C GLY A 170 -11.77 18.93 -2.03
N PRO A 171 -12.03 19.92 -1.13
CA PRO A 171 -12.34 21.27 -1.55
C PRO A 171 -11.25 21.91 -2.42
N SER A 172 -11.65 22.55 -3.52
CA SER A 172 -10.74 23.24 -4.46
C SER A 172 -9.94 24.37 -3.83
N SER A 173 -10.32 24.86 -2.64
CA SER A 173 -9.51 25.78 -1.85
C SER A 173 -8.19 25.17 -1.37
N PHE A 174 -8.10 23.84 -1.28
CA PHE A 174 -6.91 23.09 -0.87
C PHE A 174 -6.23 22.34 -2.02
N THR A 175 -6.99 21.91 -3.02
CA THR A 175 -6.52 21.05 -4.11
C THR A 175 -6.48 21.73 -5.49
N GLY A 176 -7.20 22.85 -5.65
CA GLY A 176 -7.37 23.51 -6.95
C GLY A 176 -6.20 24.40 -7.34
N VAL A 177 -5.94 24.44 -8.64
CA VAL A 177 -4.82 25.18 -9.25
C VAL A 177 -5.04 26.70 -9.25
N THR A 178 -3.94 27.45 -9.16
CA THR A 178 -3.87 28.90 -9.36
C THR A 178 -2.55 29.27 -10.04
N ALA A 179 -2.34 30.57 -10.33
CA ALA A 179 -1.04 31.04 -10.84
C ALA A 179 0.12 30.74 -9.85
N GLU A 180 -0.13 30.73 -8.54
CA GLU A 180 0.87 30.40 -7.53
C GLU A 180 1.03 28.88 -7.31
N TYR A 181 -0.02 28.11 -7.59
CA TYR A 181 -0.03 26.66 -7.43
C TYR A 181 -0.51 26.00 -8.74
N PRO A 182 0.37 25.91 -9.76
CA PRO A 182 -0.06 25.60 -11.12
C PRO A 182 -0.29 24.11 -11.38
N THR A 183 0.25 23.23 -10.54
CA THR A 183 0.20 21.78 -10.75
C THR A 183 -1.11 21.20 -10.24
N ASP A 184 -1.87 20.58 -11.15
CA ASP A 184 -3.02 19.79 -10.77
C ASP A 184 -2.59 18.39 -10.31
N PHE A 185 -2.98 18.03 -9.09
CA PHE A 185 -2.72 16.73 -8.49
C PHE A 185 -3.99 15.90 -8.32
N THR A 186 -5.15 16.48 -8.66
CA THR A 186 -6.45 15.83 -8.51
C THR A 186 -6.61 14.70 -9.52
N THR A 187 -7.43 13.72 -9.16
CA THR A 187 -7.83 12.62 -10.05
C THR A 187 -9.30 12.32 -9.79
N VAL A 188 -10.04 11.92 -10.82
CA VAL A 188 -11.46 11.54 -10.67
C VAL A 188 -11.59 10.40 -9.66
N GLU A 189 -10.70 9.42 -9.73
CA GLU A 189 -10.71 8.28 -8.84
C GLU A 189 -10.38 8.66 -7.39
N GLY A 190 -9.50 9.66 -7.19
CA GLY A 190 -9.21 10.19 -5.87
C GLY A 190 -10.41 10.89 -5.23
N ASP A 191 -11.15 11.66 -6.03
CA ASP A 191 -12.39 12.32 -5.59
C ASP A 191 -13.51 11.29 -5.32
N ASP A 192 -13.62 10.24 -6.14
CA ASP A 192 -14.56 9.14 -5.92
C ASP A 192 -14.26 8.39 -4.62
N ILE A 193 -12.99 8.10 -4.34
CA ILE A 193 -12.56 7.47 -3.07
C ILE A 193 -12.89 8.39 -1.89
N ALA A 194 -12.55 9.68 -1.97
CA ALA A 194 -12.85 10.63 -0.90
C ALA A 194 -14.36 10.73 -0.63
N THR A 195 -15.18 10.69 -1.68
CA THR A 195 -16.64 10.70 -1.61
C THR A 195 -17.18 9.42 -0.96
N LEU A 196 -16.72 8.25 -1.40
CA LEU A 196 -17.12 6.94 -0.85
C LEU A 196 -16.86 6.85 0.65
N PHE A 197 -15.71 7.34 1.09
CA PHE A 197 -15.32 7.31 2.50
C PHE A 197 -15.78 8.55 3.29
N GLY A 198 -16.51 9.47 2.65
CA GLY A 198 -17.09 10.65 3.31
C GLY A 198 -16.05 11.57 3.94
N ILE A 199 -14.89 11.73 3.31
CA ILE A 199 -13.78 12.53 3.83
C ILE A 199 -14.21 13.99 3.93
N PHE A 200 -14.22 14.54 5.15
CA PHE A 200 -14.81 15.86 5.41
C PHE A 200 -13.79 16.97 5.74
N ALA A 201 -12.51 16.61 5.88
CA ALA A 201 -11.45 17.53 6.25
C ALA A 201 -10.10 17.10 5.66
N LEU A 202 -9.14 18.03 5.59
CA LEU A 202 -7.76 17.76 5.19
C LEU A 202 -6.76 18.35 6.21
N PRO A 203 -5.64 17.67 6.50
CA PRO A 203 -5.39 16.30 6.13
C PRO A 203 -6.27 15.34 6.94
N MET A 204 -6.78 14.32 6.28
CA MET A 204 -7.41 13.16 6.91
C MET A 204 -6.89 11.91 6.23
N GLY A 205 -6.92 10.77 6.90
CA GLY A 205 -6.51 9.54 6.25
C GLY A 205 -7.18 8.31 6.79
N MET A 206 -6.79 7.18 6.25
CA MET A 206 -7.25 5.86 6.67
C MET A 206 -6.05 4.95 6.81
N VAL A 207 -6.10 4.03 7.78
CA VAL A 207 -5.12 2.97 7.96
C VAL A 207 -5.84 1.65 7.76
N GLN A 208 -5.45 0.88 6.73
CA GLN A 208 -6.12 -0.35 6.27
C GLN A 208 -7.63 -0.20 6.02
N ARG A 209 -8.16 1.02 5.89
CA ARG A 209 -9.60 1.30 5.89
C ARG A 209 -10.35 0.64 7.07
N ALA A 210 -9.66 0.38 8.17
CA ALA A 210 -10.22 -0.26 9.36
C ALA A 210 -11.37 0.59 9.93
N ASP A 211 -12.31 -0.06 10.62
CA ASP A 211 -13.47 0.58 11.27
C ASP A 211 -14.50 1.25 10.32
N TYR A 212 -14.48 0.99 9.01
CA TYR A 212 -15.55 1.48 8.13
C TYR A 212 -16.88 0.73 8.42
N PRO A 213 -18.04 1.41 8.40
CA PRO A 213 -18.25 2.82 8.03
C PRO A 213 -18.15 3.82 9.18
N THR A 214 -17.83 3.38 10.39
CA THR A 214 -17.85 4.20 11.61
C THR A 214 -16.47 4.31 12.25
N GLY A 215 -15.75 5.39 11.93
CA GLY A 215 -14.46 5.69 12.56
C GLY A 215 -13.24 5.37 11.71
N HIS A 216 -13.42 5.02 10.44
CA HIS A 216 -12.35 4.78 9.47
C HIS A 216 -11.45 5.98 9.20
N GLN A 217 -11.98 7.19 9.34
CA GLN A 217 -11.21 8.42 9.17
C GLN A 217 -10.33 8.68 10.41
N LYS A 218 -9.02 8.68 10.22
CA LYS A 218 -8.00 8.86 11.26
C LYS A 218 -7.19 10.13 10.98
N THR A 219 -6.93 10.90 12.02
CA THR A 219 -5.95 12.00 11.94
C THR A 219 -4.53 11.44 11.85
N TYR A 220 -3.62 12.20 11.24
CA TYR A 220 -2.23 11.78 11.03
C TYR A 220 -1.46 11.43 12.32
N THR A 221 -1.91 11.94 13.47
CA THR A 221 -1.32 11.62 14.78
C THR A 221 -1.58 10.19 15.23
N ALA A 222 -2.61 9.54 14.70
CA ALA A 222 -2.96 8.16 15.04
C ALA A 222 -2.25 7.11 14.16
N TRP A 223 -1.76 7.50 12.98
CA TRP A 223 -1.24 6.53 12.00
C TRP A 223 -0.06 5.73 12.53
N ALA A 224 0.82 6.34 13.33
CA ALA A 224 1.99 5.65 13.88
C ALA A 224 1.61 4.46 14.77
N SER A 225 0.67 4.65 15.70
CA SER A 225 0.25 3.58 16.60
C SER A 225 -0.61 2.53 15.91
N LEU A 226 -1.45 2.94 14.94
CA LEU A 226 -2.28 2.01 14.17
C LEU A 226 -1.43 1.16 13.23
N ALA A 227 -0.47 1.76 12.52
CA ALA A 227 0.46 1.01 11.67
C ALA A 227 1.30 0.02 12.48
N ALA A 228 1.79 0.42 13.65
CA ALA A 228 2.54 -0.49 14.53
C ALA A 228 1.69 -1.70 14.98
N GLN A 229 0.40 -1.49 15.28
CA GLN A 229 -0.52 -2.58 15.63
C GLN A 229 -0.74 -3.53 14.46
N GLU A 230 -0.97 -2.99 13.26
CA GLU A 230 -1.17 -3.78 12.04
C GLU A 230 0.07 -4.62 11.69
N ILE A 231 1.27 -4.03 11.73
CA ILE A 231 2.54 -4.73 11.43
C ILE A 231 2.79 -5.90 12.39
N ALA A 232 2.31 -5.80 13.62
CA ALA A 232 2.48 -6.86 14.63
C ALA A 232 1.54 -8.07 14.40
N THR A 233 0.65 -8.03 13.41
CA THR A 233 -0.28 -9.13 13.09
C THR A 233 0.29 -10.06 12.01
N THR A 234 -0.21 -11.30 11.99
CA THR A 234 0.08 -12.25 10.91
C THR A 234 -0.63 -11.81 9.62
N PRO A 235 0.03 -11.83 8.44
CA PRO A 235 -0.62 -11.52 7.18
C PRO A 235 -1.76 -12.48 6.87
N GLU A 236 -2.87 -11.94 6.37
CA GLU A 236 -4.05 -12.71 5.94
C GLU A 236 -3.96 -13.10 4.46
N ALA A 237 -3.12 -12.41 3.72
CA ALA A 237 -2.74 -12.71 2.35
C ALA A 237 -1.33 -12.20 2.08
N LEU A 238 -0.67 -12.75 1.07
CA LEU A 238 0.63 -12.31 0.58
C LEU A 238 0.61 -12.14 -0.94
N PHE A 239 1.23 -11.07 -1.41
CA PHE A 239 1.35 -10.80 -2.84
C PHE A 239 2.67 -11.32 -3.43
N THR A 240 2.58 -11.79 -4.68
CA THR A 240 3.68 -11.76 -5.63
C THR A 240 3.33 -10.76 -6.73
N LEU A 241 4.21 -9.79 -6.98
CA LEU A 241 4.03 -8.77 -8.01
C LEU A 241 5.18 -8.80 -9.01
N SER A 242 4.90 -8.51 -10.27
CA SER A 242 5.94 -8.20 -11.26
C SER A 242 5.48 -7.05 -12.16
N ALA A 243 6.40 -6.13 -12.44
CA ALA A 243 6.12 -4.96 -13.25
C ALA A 243 6.87 -5.02 -14.59
N ALA A 244 6.31 -4.35 -15.59
CA ALA A 244 6.97 -4.10 -16.86
C ALA A 244 6.65 -2.70 -17.35
N TYR A 245 7.60 -2.10 -18.06
CA TYR A 245 7.46 -0.79 -18.67
C TYR A 245 8.01 -0.79 -20.09
N ASP A 246 7.18 -0.40 -21.05
CA ASP A 246 7.61 -0.14 -22.43
C ASP A 246 7.92 1.35 -22.59
N SER A 247 9.19 1.69 -22.80
CA SER A 247 9.62 3.09 -22.92
C SER A 247 9.15 3.78 -24.20
N VAL A 248 8.79 3.03 -25.24
CA VAL A 248 8.33 3.60 -26.52
C VAL A 248 6.86 4.01 -26.42
N SER A 249 5.99 3.08 -25.99
CA SER A 249 4.57 3.36 -25.81
C SER A 249 4.24 4.06 -24.48
N ARG A 250 5.22 4.17 -23.57
CA ARG A 250 5.05 4.58 -22.17
C ARG A 250 4.01 3.75 -21.41
N GLN A 251 3.83 2.49 -21.80
CA GLN A 251 2.88 1.60 -21.16
C GLN A 251 3.51 0.95 -19.93
N ALA A 252 2.95 1.23 -18.75
CA ALA A 252 3.27 0.54 -17.51
C ALA A 252 2.28 -0.60 -17.30
N ILE A 253 2.79 -1.76 -16.88
CA ILE A 253 2.02 -2.98 -16.66
C ILE A 253 2.38 -3.55 -15.29
N ILE A 254 1.38 -4.06 -14.58
CA ILE A 254 1.54 -4.81 -13.33
C ILE A 254 0.83 -6.14 -13.44
N HIS A 255 1.50 -7.21 -13.03
CA HIS A 255 0.91 -8.51 -12.78
C HIS A 255 0.91 -8.76 -11.27
N TYR A 256 -0.21 -9.27 -10.76
CA TYR A 256 -0.36 -9.58 -9.34
C TYR A 256 -0.88 -11.00 -9.14
N SER A 257 -0.44 -11.61 -8.04
CA SER A 257 -0.95 -12.87 -7.49
C SER A 257 -1.08 -12.70 -5.99
N ALA A 258 -2.32 -12.69 -5.48
CA ALA A 258 -2.64 -12.63 -4.06
C ALA A 258 -2.98 -14.03 -3.55
N LYS A 259 -2.16 -14.59 -2.67
CA LYS A 259 -2.42 -15.88 -2.03
C LYS A 259 -2.96 -15.66 -0.62
N LEU A 260 -4.09 -16.27 -0.29
CA LEU A 260 -4.65 -16.21 1.07
C LEU A 260 -3.81 -17.06 2.04
N GLU A 261 -3.47 -16.48 3.18
CA GLU A 261 -2.81 -17.17 4.30
C GLU A 261 -3.82 -17.62 5.37
N SER A 262 -5.03 -17.05 5.34
CA SER A 262 -6.17 -17.46 6.16
C SER A 262 -7.46 -17.44 5.35
N SER A 263 -8.39 -18.34 5.67
CA SER A 263 -9.71 -18.38 5.03
C SER A 263 -10.49 -17.09 5.28
N GLN A 264 -11.14 -16.60 4.24
CA GLN A 264 -12.01 -15.41 4.24
C GLN A 264 -13.43 -15.85 3.86
N THR A 265 -14.44 -15.30 4.52
CA THR A 265 -15.85 -15.67 4.28
C THR A 265 -16.64 -14.60 3.54
N ASN A 266 -16.12 -13.38 3.46
CA ASN A 266 -16.78 -12.23 2.84
C ASN A 266 -16.32 -12.04 1.40
N SER A 267 -17.11 -11.31 0.60
CA SER A 267 -16.72 -10.92 -0.76
C SER A 267 -15.37 -10.17 -0.75
N LEU A 268 -14.49 -10.50 -1.69
CA LEU A 268 -13.14 -9.96 -1.81
C LEU A 268 -12.99 -9.13 -3.08
N GLY A 269 -12.25 -8.04 -2.96
CA GLY A 269 -11.92 -7.15 -4.05
C GLY A 269 -10.43 -6.90 -4.16
N ILE A 270 -9.98 -6.63 -5.39
CA ILE A 270 -8.63 -6.13 -5.66
C ILE A 270 -8.73 -4.77 -6.33
N ALA A 271 -8.04 -3.77 -5.76
CA ALA A 271 -7.84 -2.48 -6.39
C ALA A 271 -6.36 -2.26 -6.71
N VAL A 272 -6.12 -1.60 -7.83
CA VAL A 272 -4.78 -1.27 -8.32
C VAL A 272 -4.71 0.24 -8.52
N TYR A 273 -3.70 0.85 -7.92
CA TYR A 273 -3.41 2.27 -8.02
C TYR A 273 -2.01 2.49 -8.59
N LEU A 274 -1.84 3.61 -9.26
CA LEU A 274 -0.54 4.13 -9.66
C LEU A 274 -0.28 5.40 -8.87
N LYS A 275 0.89 5.50 -8.22
CA LYS A 275 1.34 6.71 -7.55
C LYS A 275 2.66 7.21 -8.11
N GLU A 276 2.96 8.48 -7.94
CA GLU A 276 4.24 9.10 -8.30
C GLU A 276 4.83 9.86 -7.11
N SER A 277 6.14 9.75 -6.95
CA SER A 277 6.92 10.46 -5.93
C SER A 277 7.90 11.47 -6.54
N HIS A 278 8.54 12.24 -5.66
CA HIS A 278 9.59 13.21 -6.02
C HIS A 278 9.16 14.31 -7.01
N ILE A 279 7.88 14.70 -7.00
CA ILE A 279 7.39 15.81 -7.81
C ILE A 279 7.70 17.12 -7.10
N VAL A 280 8.52 17.99 -7.72
CA VAL A 280 8.81 19.32 -7.20
C VAL A 280 7.71 20.28 -7.63
N SER A 281 6.96 20.83 -6.68
CA SER A 281 5.86 21.77 -6.94
C SER A 281 5.55 22.59 -5.69
N PRO A 282 4.93 23.78 -5.83
CA PRO A 282 4.65 24.63 -4.68
C PRO A 282 3.67 24.02 -3.67
N GLN A 283 3.97 24.23 -2.38
CA GLN A 283 3.13 23.80 -1.24
C GLN A 283 2.94 24.96 -0.24
N LEU A 284 1.70 25.13 0.25
CA LEU A 284 1.44 26.03 1.37
C LEU A 284 1.92 25.38 2.68
N MET A 285 2.76 26.10 3.42
CA MET A 285 3.41 25.63 4.63
C MET A 285 2.70 26.07 5.92
N PRO A 286 2.92 25.40 7.06
CA PRO A 286 2.23 25.70 8.33
C PRO A 286 2.39 27.14 8.85
N ASN A 287 3.48 27.81 8.49
CA ASN A 287 3.80 29.21 8.82
C ASN A 287 3.18 30.21 7.82
N ASN A 288 2.31 29.75 6.92
CA ASN A 288 1.71 30.51 5.81
C ASN A 288 2.71 31.00 4.74
N THR A 289 3.93 30.45 4.70
CA THR A 289 4.82 30.67 3.56
C THR A 289 4.52 29.68 2.46
N ARG A 290 4.83 30.04 1.22
CA ARG A 290 4.81 29.14 0.07
C ARG A 290 6.22 28.58 -0.13
N ASP A 291 6.34 27.27 -0.09
CA ASP A 291 7.58 26.58 -0.46
C ASP A 291 7.48 26.21 -1.93
N GLU A 292 8.24 26.88 -2.80
CA GLU A 292 8.19 26.68 -4.26
C GLU A 292 8.79 25.35 -4.70
N PHE A 293 9.69 24.79 -3.87
CA PHE A 293 10.49 23.61 -4.19
C PHE A 293 10.11 22.41 -3.31
N TYR A 294 8.87 22.40 -2.80
CA TYR A 294 8.37 21.29 -2.01
C TYR A 294 8.34 20.00 -2.84
N VAL A 295 8.78 18.91 -2.24
CA VAL A 295 8.86 17.59 -2.89
C VAL A 295 7.66 16.75 -2.47
N HIS A 296 6.66 16.68 -3.34
CA HIS A 296 5.49 15.82 -3.15
C HIS A 296 5.86 14.35 -3.34
N LYS A 297 5.27 13.47 -2.52
CA LYS A 297 5.50 12.03 -2.53
C LYS A 297 4.20 11.26 -2.54
N ASN A 298 4.21 10.07 -3.12
CA ASN A 298 3.10 9.13 -3.15
C ASN A 298 1.81 9.66 -3.80
N VAL A 299 1.90 10.66 -4.67
CA VAL A 299 0.72 11.30 -5.26
C VAL A 299 -0.02 10.31 -6.15
N LEU A 300 -1.31 10.10 -5.89
CA LEU A 300 -2.16 9.26 -6.74
C LEU A 300 -2.19 9.82 -8.17
N ARG A 301 -2.01 8.94 -9.15
CA ARG A 301 -2.00 9.26 -10.59
C ARG A 301 -3.12 8.59 -11.36
N ALA A 302 -3.45 7.35 -11.00
CA ALA A 302 -4.51 6.60 -11.67
C ALA A 302 -5.00 5.44 -10.81
N ALA A 303 -6.22 4.98 -11.08
CA ALA A 303 -6.70 3.68 -10.63
C ALA A 303 -7.26 2.91 -11.85
N PRO A 304 -6.43 2.18 -12.63
CA PRO A 304 -6.84 1.60 -13.91
C PRO A 304 -7.97 0.57 -13.83
N LEU A 305 -8.26 0.04 -12.65
CA LEU A 305 -9.38 -0.87 -12.40
C LEU A 305 -10.58 -0.15 -11.73
N GLY A 306 -10.57 1.18 -11.71
CA GLY A 306 -11.54 2.02 -11.00
C GLY A 306 -11.16 2.29 -9.54
N PRO A 307 -11.86 3.23 -8.88
CA PRO A 307 -11.54 3.69 -7.51
C PRO A 307 -11.66 2.59 -6.44
N THR A 308 -12.47 1.56 -6.70
CA THR A 308 -12.64 0.39 -5.82
C THR A 308 -12.14 -0.91 -6.45
N GLY A 309 -11.58 -0.87 -7.67
CA GLY A 309 -11.09 -2.06 -8.33
C GLY A 309 -12.19 -3.02 -8.77
N ILE A 310 -11.87 -4.32 -8.76
CA ILE A 310 -12.74 -5.41 -9.22
C ILE A 310 -13.05 -6.41 -8.10
N GLU A 311 -14.20 -7.08 -8.19
CA GLU A 311 -14.47 -8.27 -7.38
C GLU A 311 -13.63 -9.44 -7.87
N VAL A 312 -13.00 -10.16 -6.94
CA VAL A 312 -12.24 -11.39 -7.24
C VAL A 312 -12.88 -12.64 -6.63
N SER A 313 -13.78 -12.47 -5.66
CA SER A 313 -14.64 -13.53 -5.15
C SER A 313 -15.88 -12.96 -4.46
N ALA A 314 -17.05 -13.50 -4.75
CA ALA A 314 -18.30 -13.12 -4.08
C ALA A 314 -18.46 -13.76 -2.68
N THR A 315 -17.75 -14.85 -2.40
CA THR A 315 -17.95 -15.69 -1.20
C THR A 315 -16.68 -15.92 -0.38
N GLY A 316 -15.65 -15.08 -0.58
CA GLY A 316 -14.37 -15.24 0.08
C GLY A 316 -13.48 -16.30 -0.54
N GLY A 317 -12.65 -16.96 0.27
CA GLY A 317 -11.71 -17.95 -0.23
C GLY A 317 -11.06 -18.77 0.89
N SER A 318 -10.52 -19.92 0.53
CA SER A 318 -9.83 -20.81 1.49
C SER A 318 -8.34 -20.45 1.60
N THR A 319 -7.70 -20.78 2.73
CA THR A 319 -6.24 -20.70 2.85
C THR A 319 -5.54 -21.39 1.68
N GLY A 320 -4.55 -20.73 1.10
CA GLY A 320 -3.79 -21.20 -0.07
C GLY A 320 -4.41 -20.85 -1.42
N GLN A 321 -5.66 -20.38 -1.47
CA GLN A 321 -6.27 -19.92 -2.71
C GLN A 321 -5.56 -18.68 -3.26
N ILE A 322 -5.41 -18.64 -4.59
CA ILE A 322 -4.72 -17.56 -5.31
C ILE A 322 -5.70 -16.81 -6.20
N PHE A 323 -5.66 -15.48 -6.12
CA PHE A 323 -6.33 -14.56 -7.06
C PHE A 323 -5.25 -13.83 -7.87
N SER A 324 -5.30 -13.96 -9.20
CA SER A 324 -4.31 -13.34 -10.09
C SER A 324 -4.96 -12.44 -11.12
N GLY A 325 -4.21 -11.47 -11.62
CA GLY A 325 -4.65 -10.57 -12.67
C GLY A 325 -3.57 -9.57 -13.06
N SER A 326 -3.98 -8.57 -13.82
CA SER A 326 -3.08 -7.52 -14.29
C SER A 326 -3.81 -6.20 -14.49
N ALA A 327 -3.07 -5.10 -14.47
CA ALA A 327 -3.54 -3.80 -14.90
C ALA A 327 -2.48 -3.12 -15.77
N THR A 328 -2.93 -2.19 -16.62
CA THR A 328 -2.06 -1.42 -17.51
C THR A 328 -2.45 0.05 -17.50
N LYS A 329 -1.47 0.94 -17.68
CA LYS A 329 -1.68 2.38 -17.83
C LYS A 329 -0.61 2.97 -18.74
N THR A 330 -1.03 3.71 -19.75
CA THR A 330 -0.14 4.63 -20.47
C THR A 330 0.16 5.83 -19.56
N LEU A 331 1.44 6.04 -19.26
CA LEU A 331 1.88 7.12 -18.39
C LEU A 331 1.85 8.46 -19.12
N ASP A 332 1.29 9.49 -18.48
CA ASP A 332 1.32 10.87 -18.99
C ASP A 332 2.77 11.29 -19.28
N PRO A 333 3.07 11.92 -20.42
CA PRO A 333 4.40 12.41 -20.77
C PRO A 333 5.15 13.17 -19.65
N LEU A 334 4.41 13.89 -18.81
CA LEU A 334 4.94 14.70 -17.71
C LEU A 334 5.32 13.88 -16.46
N TRP A 335 4.85 12.64 -16.34
CA TRP A 335 5.21 11.77 -15.21
C TRP A 335 6.58 11.14 -15.45
N ASN A 336 7.35 10.99 -14.38
CA ASN A 336 8.63 10.30 -14.39
C ASN A 336 8.44 8.81 -14.05
N PRO A 337 8.61 7.88 -15.01
CA PRO A 337 8.32 6.46 -14.77
C PRO A 337 9.21 5.83 -13.69
N LYS A 338 10.41 6.36 -13.44
CA LYS A 338 11.31 5.89 -12.36
C LYS A 338 10.80 6.23 -10.96
N GLU A 339 9.89 7.20 -10.87
CA GLU A 339 9.30 7.64 -9.62
C GLU A 339 7.84 7.16 -9.49
N CYS A 340 7.38 6.35 -10.45
CA CYS A 340 6.07 5.73 -10.42
C CYS A 340 6.12 4.35 -9.74
N GLU A 341 5.14 4.09 -8.90
CA GLU A 341 4.96 2.81 -8.22
C GLU A 341 3.52 2.33 -8.40
N TRP A 342 3.39 1.03 -8.68
CA TRP A 342 2.12 0.32 -8.56
C TRP A 342 1.83 0.03 -7.10
N VAL A 343 0.58 0.20 -6.69
CA VAL A 343 0.05 -0.22 -5.39
C VAL A 343 -1.13 -1.14 -5.64
N VAL A 344 -1.11 -2.32 -5.04
CA VAL A 344 -2.20 -3.31 -5.14
C VAL A 344 -2.72 -3.60 -3.74
N ILE A 345 -4.04 -3.62 -3.57
CA ILE A 345 -4.68 -4.00 -2.31
C ILE A 345 -5.64 -5.16 -2.54
N LEU A 346 -5.64 -6.13 -1.62
CA LEU A 346 -6.72 -7.11 -1.44
C LEU A 346 -7.54 -6.66 -0.22
N TYR A 347 -8.86 -6.60 -0.36
CA TYR A 347 -9.71 -6.05 0.69
C TYR A 347 -11.07 -6.77 0.77
N ASP A 348 -11.69 -6.72 1.95
CA ASP A 348 -13.07 -7.20 2.18
C ASP A 348 -14.06 -6.17 1.63
N ARG A 349 -14.91 -6.55 0.68
CA ARG A 349 -15.85 -5.63 0.02
C ARG A 349 -17.03 -5.23 0.88
N THR A 350 -17.27 -5.93 1.98
CA THR A 350 -18.38 -5.66 2.91
C THR A 350 -18.09 -4.43 3.77
N ASN A 351 -16.85 -4.29 4.22
CA ASN A 351 -16.41 -3.24 5.14
C ASN A 351 -15.19 -2.46 4.63
N TYR A 352 -14.75 -2.69 3.40
CA TYR A 352 -13.57 -2.08 2.78
C TYR A 352 -12.22 -2.32 3.48
N ARG A 353 -12.16 -3.10 4.56
CA ARG A 353 -10.91 -3.35 5.30
C ARG A 353 -9.90 -4.02 4.37
N VAL A 354 -8.73 -3.41 4.28
CA VAL A 354 -7.61 -3.95 3.52
C VAL A 354 -7.00 -5.10 4.28
N LEU A 355 -6.99 -6.27 3.63
CA LEU A 355 -6.38 -7.50 4.13
C LEU A 355 -4.88 -7.52 3.87
N GLN A 356 -4.44 -6.97 2.74
CA GLN A 356 -3.03 -6.83 2.46
C GLN A 356 -2.83 -5.79 1.35
N PRO A 357 -1.86 -4.89 1.50
CA PRO A 357 -1.32 -4.09 0.41
C PRO A 357 0.05 -4.61 -0.04
N ALA A 358 0.43 -4.27 -1.26
CA ALA A 358 1.79 -4.41 -1.76
C ALA A 358 2.09 -3.28 -2.76
N GLN A 359 3.37 -2.93 -2.93
CA GLN A 359 3.80 -1.97 -3.94
C GLN A 359 5.06 -2.43 -4.67
N ILE A 360 5.25 -1.95 -5.89
CA ILE A 360 6.45 -2.19 -6.69
C ILE A 360 6.68 -1.03 -7.66
N PHE A 361 7.94 -0.68 -7.93
CA PHE A 361 8.29 0.32 -8.93
C PHE A 361 7.85 -0.11 -10.33
N VAL A 362 7.49 0.87 -11.15
CA VAL A 362 7.16 0.64 -12.57
C VAL A 362 8.41 0.30 -13.39
N TRP A 363 9.53 0.98 -13.11
CA TRP A 363 10.80 0.88 -13.83
C TRP A 363 11.97 0.75 -12.86
#